data_AF-A0A3C0E9R6-F1
#
_entry.id   AF-A0A3C0E9R6-F1
#
_cell.length_a   1.000
_cell.length_b   1.000
_cell.length_c   1.000
_cell.angle_alpha   90.00
_cell.angle_beta   90.00
_cell.angle_gamma   90.00
#
_symmetry.space_group_name_H-M   'P 1'
#
loop_
_entity.id
_entity.type
_entity.pdbx_description
1 polymer ?
#
loop_
_entity_poly.entity_id
_entity_poly.type
_entity_poly.pdbx_seq_one_letter_code
_entity_poly.pdbx_strand_id
1 'polypeptide(L)'
;MTSDNRDIAAAWSYHTSTNHTQQSVYSNAHYMDFDNQPRPFKIYRNLESVPLPSGLESSGVPALDCLGATTAPERATPTLLELAGLLHHAAGITKVREIPGGQMYFRAAACTGALYHIEVYLVCGDMPGLPGGVYHFGPQDFALRRLREGDYRGLLVEAAGGEPSLAGAPAVFVLTSVFWRNAWKYQERAYRHSFWDSGTVLANLLSTGSGYRLAIRVISSFIDEPVN
;
A
#
# COMPACT_ATOMS: atom_id res chain seq x y z
N MET A 1 19.02 -21.36 -1.80
CA MET A 1 18.49 -21.64 -3.15
C MET A 1 17.97 -20.32 -3.69
N THR A 2 18.62 -19.75 -4.69
CA THR A 2 18.11 -18.56 -5.40
C THR A 2 16.95 -19.04 -6.27
N SER A 3 15.71 -18.78 -5.87
CA SER A 3 14.56 -19.07 -6.73
C SER A 3 14.61 -18.12 -7.93
N ASP A 4 14.58 -18.68 -9.13
CA ASP A 4 14.40 -17.92 -10.37
C ASP A 4 12.92 -17.48 -10.45
N ASN A 5 12.65 -16.23 -10.86
CA ASN A 5 11.30 -15.72 -11.11
C ASN A 5 10.52 -16.53 -12.17
N ARG A 6 11.21 -17.38 -12.93
CA ARG A 6 10.62 -18.31 -13.91
C ARG A 6 10.28 -19.69 -13.36
N ASP A 7 10.45 -19.93 -12.05
CA ASP A 7 10.05 -21.20 -11.43
C ASP A 7 8.52 -21.29 -11.28
N ILE A 8 7.86 -21.62 -12.39
CA ILE A 8 6.41 -21.83 -12.44
C ILE A 8 6.01 -23.02 -11.56
N ALA A 9 6.89 -24.01 -11.36
CA ALA A 9 6.60 -25.17 -10.53
C ALA A 9 6.48 -24.78 -9.05
N ALA A 10 7.36 -23.90 -8.55
CA ALA A 10 7.24 -23.34 -7.21
C ALA A 10 5.94 -22.53 -7.04
N ALA A 11 5.59 -21.68 -8.00
CA ALA A 11 4.33 -20.92 -7.98
C ALA A 11 3.10 -21.84 -7.98
N TRP A 12 3.11 -22.89 -8.80
CA TRP A 12 2.03 -23.88 -8.85
C TRP A 12 1.94 -24.74 -7.58
N SER A 13 3.08 -25.11 -7.00
CA SER A 13 3.14 -25.84 -5.74
C SER A 13 2.57 -25.01 -4.60
N TYR A 14 2.98 -23.74 -4.48
CA TYR A 14 2.37 -22.79 -3.55
C TYR A 14 0.86 -22.63 -3.80
N HIS A 15 0.45 -22.49 -5.06
CA HIS A 15 -0.96 -22.34 -5.39
C HIS A 15 -1.78 -23.59 -5.01
N THR A 16 -1.30 -24.78 -5.30
CA THR A 16 -2.06 -26.01 -5.00
C THR A 16 -2.09 -26.31 -3.50
N SER A 17 -0.97 -26.15 -2.79
CA SER A 17 -0.85 -26.41 -1.34
C SER A 17 -1.70 -25.47 -0.48
N THR A 18 -1.88 -24.22 -0.89
CA THR A 18 -2.62 -23.23 -0.12
C THR A 18 -4.11 -23.13 -0.48
N ASN A 19 -4.63 -23.95 -1.40
CA ASN A 19 -6.04 -23.97 -1.76
C ASN A 19 -6.91 -24.59 -0.65
N HIS A 20 -8.15 -24.12 -0.54
CA HIS A 20 -9.14 -24.76 0.33
C HIS A 20 -9.90 -25.85 -0.44
N THR A 21 -9.87 -27.06 0.10
CA THR A 21 -10.81 -28.14 -0.21
C THR A 21 -11.82 -28.28 0.93
N GLN A 22 -12.97 -28.90 0.67
CA GLN A 22 -13.93 -29.24 1.72
C GLN A 22 -13.22 -29.93 2.90
N GLN A 23 -12.43 -30.96 2.63
CA GLN A 23 -11.69 -31.67 3.66
C GLN A 23 -10.75 -30.75 4.45
N SER A 24 -9.93 -29.93 3.79
CA SER A 24 -8.96 -29.05 4.46
C SER A 24 -9.60 -28.06 5.43
N VAL A 25 -10.80 -27.56 5.11
CA VAL A 25 -11.52 -26.59 5.95
C VAL A 25 -12.02 -27.24 7.23
N TYR A 26 -12.39 -28.53 7.19
CA TYR A 26 -12.84 -29.27 8.37
C TYR A 26 -11.71 -29.93 9.16
N SER A 27 -10.59 -30.28 8.50
CA SER A 27 -9.49 -31.00 9.13
C SER A 27 -8.38 -30.10 9.67
N ASN A 28 -8.31 -28.83 9.26
CA ASN A 28 -7.28 -27.90 9.73
C ASN A 28 -7.67 -27.28 11.09
N ALA A 29 -7.14 -27.85 12.16
CA ALA A 29 -7.29 -27.31 13.51
C ALA A 29 -6.31 -26.13 13.74
N HIS A 30 -6.57 -24.99 13.08
CA HIS A 30 -5.86 -23.74 13.35
C HIS A 30 -6.64 -22.87 14.35
N TYR A 31 -5.96 -22.43 15.39
CA TYR A 31 -6.48 -21.49 16.39
C TYR A 31 -5.61 -20.23 16.41
N MET A 32 -6.24 -19.08 16.62
CA MET A 32 -5.54 -17.80 16.70
C MET A 32 -4.82 -17.68 18.04
N ASP A 33 -3.52 -17.39 18.00
CA ASP A 33 -2.70 -17.09 19.17
C ASP A 33 -2.79 -15.60 19.50
N PHE A 34 -3.78 -15.21 20.31
CA PHE A 34 -4.05 -13.81 20.62
C PHE A 34 -2.93 -13.12 21.41
N ASP A 35 -2.12 -13.87 22.17
CA ASP A 35 -0.98 -13.30 22.91
C ASP A 35 0.10 -12.80 21.95
N ASN A 36 0.19 -13.40 20.76
CA ASN A 36 1.10 -13.00 19.69
C ASN A 36 0.43 -12.18 18.58
N GLN A 37 -0.75 -11.60 18.83
CA GLN A 37 -1.44 -10.78 17.84
C GLN A 37 -0.61 -9.53 17.47
N PRO A 38 -0.32 -9.31 16.18
CA PRO A 38 0.49 -8.18 15.75
C PRO A 38 -0.28 -6.86 15.84
N ARG A 39 0.46 -5.79 16.12
CA ARG A 39 -0.10 -4.43 16.11
C ARG A 39 -0.56 -4.03 14.71
N PRO A 40 -1.71 -3.33 14.59
CA PRO A 40 -2.26 -2.93 13.29
C PRO A 40 -1.53 -1.75 12.63
N PHE A 41 -0.50 -1.18 13.28
CA PHE A 41 0.24 -0.02 12.80
C PHE A 41 1.75 -0.21 12.96
N LYS A 42 2.52 0.38 12.03
CA LYS A 42 3.97 0.56 12.16
C LYS A 42 4.20 1.95 12.75
N ILE A 43 4.82 2.02 13.92
CA ILE A 43 4.97 3.26 14.69
C ILE A 43 6.44 3.64 14.77
N TYR A 44 6.80 4.77 14.16
CA TYR A 44 8.11 5.38 14.28
C TYR A 44 8.05 6.50 15.32
N ARG A 45 8.71 6.31 16.48
CA ARG A 45 8.58 7.22 17.62
C ARG A 45 9.43 8.49 17.50
N ASN A 46 10.60 8.39 16.87
CA ASN A 46 11.64 9.42 16.92
C ASN A 46 11.97 10.01 15.54
N LEU A 47 11.09 9.80 14.55
CA LEU A 47 11.28 10.33 13.20
C LEU A 47 10.43 11.58 12.98
N GLU A 48 10.94 12.48 12.15
CA GLU A 48 10.25 13.68 11.71
C GLU A 48 8.87 13.33 11.16
N SER A 49 7.87 14.13 11.55
CA SER A 49 6.48 13.96 11.17
C SER A 49 6.03 15.14 10.33
N VAL A 50 5.58 14.87 9.11
CA VAL A 50 4.91 15.85 8.26
C VAL A 50 3.40 15.57 8.34
N PRO A 51 2.62 16.36 9.08
CA PRO A 51 1.17 16.18 9.14
C PRO A 51 0.55 16.43 7.76
N LEU A 52 -0.37 15.57 7.34
CA LEU A 52 -1.06 15.76 6.07
C LEU A 52 -2.24 16.73 6.27
N PRO A 53 -2.50 17.63 5.30
CA PRO A 53 -3.60 18.58 5.39
C PRO A 53 -4.94 17.83 5.45
N SER A 54 -5.76 18.21 6.44
CA SER A 54 -7.18 17.85 6.51
C SER A 54 -8.02 18.75 5.60
N GLY A 55 -9.25 18.34 5.29
CA GLY A 55 -10.14 19.13 4.42
C GLY A 55 -10.06 18.69 2.95
N LEU A 56 -10.11 17.38 2.73
CA LEU A 56 -10.18 16.82 1.39
C LEU A 56 -11.50 17.26 0.74
N GLU A 57 -11.37 17.96 -0.39
CA GLU A 57 -12.52 18.38 -1.18
C GLU A 57 -12.92 17.29 -2.18
N SER A 58 -14.19 17.31 -2.58
CA SER A 58 -14.64 16.49 -3.69
C SER A 58 -13.92 16.90 -4.97
N SER A 59 -13.45 15.94 -5.75
CA SER A 59 -12.89 16.21 -7.08
C SER A 59 -13.93 16.77 -8.06
N GLY A 60 -15.23 16.66 -7.75
CA GLY A 60 -16.32 16.97 -8.66
C GLY A 60 -16.48 15.98 -9.82
N VAL A 61 -15.60 14.98 -9.92
CA VAL A 61 -15.64 13.92 -10.94
C VAL A 61 -16.48 12.76 -10.42
N PRO A 62 -17.46 12.24 -11.18
CA PRO A 62 -18.19 11.04 -10.80
C PRO A 62 -17.27 9.85 -10.54
N ALA A 63 -17.55 9.06 -9.50
CA ALA A 63 -16.70 7.94 -9.12
C ALA A 63 -16.58 6.87 -10.23
N LEU A 64 -17.63 6.67 -11.03
CA LEU A 64 -17.59 5.73 -12.16
C LEU A 64 -16.63 6.20 -13.27
N ASP A 65 -16.52 7.51 -13.49
CA ASP A 65 -15.58 8.06 -14.47
C ASP A 65 -14.13 7.93 -13.98
N CYS A 66 -13.93 8.09 -12.66
CA CYS A 66 -12.65 7.84 -12.01
C CYS A 66 -12.20 6.38 -12.13
N LEU A 67 -13.14 5.43 -12.03
CA LEU A 67 -12.87 3.99 -12.18
C LEU A 67 -12.59 3.59 -13.64
N GLY A 68 -13.25 4.24 -14.59
CA GLY A 68 -13.06 4.00 -16.02
C GLY A 68 -11.80 4.66 -16.60
N ALA A 69 -11.07 5.45 -15.81
CA ALA A 69 -9.93 6.25 -16.25
C ALA A 69 -10.22 7.10 -17.50
N THR A 70 -11.46 7.58 -17.63
CA THR A 70 -11.92 8.39 -18.77
C THR A 70 -11.43 9.84 -18.69
N THR A 71 -10.89 10.23 -17.55
CA THR A 71 -10.39 11.59 -17.30
C THR A 71 -8.94 11.70 -17.73
N ALA A 72 -8.64 12.59 -18.67
CA ALA A 72 -7.28 12.83 -19.12
C ALA A 72 -6.45 13.46 -17.98
N PRO A 73 -5.19 13.02 -17.80
CA PRO A 73 -4.31 13.67 -16.85
C PRO A 73 -3.98 15.08 -17.30
N GLU A 74 -3.97 16.02 -16.35
CA GLU A 74 -3.74 17.44 -16.60
C GLU A 74 -2.42 17.92 -15.97
N ARG A 75 -2.00 17.28 -14.87
CA ARG A 75 -0.81 17.68 -14.11
C ARG A 75 0.04 16.47 -13.75
N ALA A 76 1.37 16.67 -13.76
CA ALA A 76 2.35 15.66 -13.38
C ALA A 76 2.71 15.71 -11.89
N THR A 77 2.83 16.90 -11.30
CA THR A 77 3.25 17.08 -9.90
C THR A 77 2.04 17.28 -8.98
N PRO A 78 1.80 16.37 -8.02
CA PRO A 78 0.71 16.53 -7.07
C PRO A 78 1.06 17.57 -6.00
N THR A 79 0.03 18.26 -5.51
CA THR A 79 0.09 19.08 -4.30
C THR A 79 0.11 18.19 -3.06
N LEU A 80 0.52 18.75 -1.91
CA LEU A 80 0.44 18.04 -0.63
C LEU A 80 -1.00 17.62 -0.27
N LEU A 81 -2.01 18.42 -0.66
CA LEU A 81 -3.42 18.09 -0.45
C LEU A 81 -3.87 16.90 -1.31
N GLU A 82 -3.43 16.82 -2.56
CA GLU A 82 -3.72 15.68 -3.43
C GLU A 82 -3.02 14.41 -2.95
N LEU A 83 -1.77 14.50 -2.47
CA LEU A 83 -1.10 13.38 -1.82
C LEU A 83 -1.85 12.91 -0.57
N ALA A 84 -2.34 13.85 0.26
CA ALA A 84 -3.18 13.52 1.41
C ALA A 84 -4.47 12.79 0.99
N GLY A 85 -5.11 13.26 -0.08
CA GLY A 85 -6.31 12.63 -0.65
C GLY A 85 -6.05 11.21 -1.17
N LEU A 86 -4.97 11.04 -1.95
CA LEU A 86 -4.52 9.73 -2.44
C LEU A 86 -4.30 8.76 -1.27
N LEU A 87 -3.56 9.18 -0.24
CA LEU A 87 -3.27 8.35 0.94
C LEU A 87 -4.53 8.05 1.77
N HIS A 88 -5.41 9.03 1.94
CA HIS A 88 -6.68 8.84 2.65
C HIS A 88 -7.57 7.81 1.96
N HIS A 89 -7.81 7.97 0.66
CA HIS A 89 -8.67 7.07 -0.10
C HIS A 89 -8.03 5.72 -0.38
N ALA A 90 -6.70 5.62 -0.40
CA ALA A 90 -6.01 4.34 -0.59
C ALA A 90 -5.87 3.53 0.71
N ALA A 91 -5.49 4.16 1.82
CA ALA A 91 -5.11 3.45 3.04
C ALA A 91 -5.49 4.17 4.34
N GLY A 92 -6.19 5.30 4.28
CA GLY A 92 -6.60 6.08 5.45
C GLY A 92 -7.69 5.39 6.27
N ILE A 93 -7.80 5.75 7.55
CA ILE A 93 -8.87 5.29 8.43
C ILE A 93 -10.17 6.04 8.07
N THR A 94 -11.23 5.30 7.74
CA THR A 94 -12.54 5.85 7.37
C THR A 94 -13.58 5.64 8.46
N LYS A 95 -13.35 4.69 9.38
CA LYS A 95 -14.24 4.45 10.51
C LYS A 95 -13.50 3.80 11.67
N VAL A 96 -13.78 4.26 12.88
CA VAL A 96 -13.35 3.61 14.12
C VAL A 96 -14.57 3.00 14.81
N ARG A 97 -14.46 1.75 15.26
CA ARG A 97 -15.50 1.10 16.08
C ARG A 97 -14.89 0.53 17.35
N GLU A 98 -15.56 0.78 18.48
CA GLU A 98 -15.29 0.06 19.71
C GLU A 98 -15.73 -1.40 19.59
N ILE A 99 -14.87 -2.32 20.01
CA ILE A 99 -15.14 -3.77 20.08
C ILE A 99 -14.63 -4.32 21.41
N PRO A 100 -15.13 -5.47 21.88
CA PRO A 100 -14.50 -6.16 23.01
C PRO A 100 -13.00 -6.39 22.72
N GLY A 101 -12.14 -5.86 23.59
CA GLY A 101 -10.68 -5.96 23.43
C GLY A 101 -10.00 -4.76 22.76
N GLY A 102 -10.72 -3.71 22.35
CA GLY A 102 -10.13 -2.44 21.92
C GLY A 102 -10.87 -1.75 20.77
N GLN A 103 -10.12 -1.07 19.90
CA GLN A 103 -10.65 -0.35 18.75
C GLN A 103 -10.37 -1.08 17.44
N MET A 104 -11.36 -1.08 16.56
CA MET A 104 -11.27 -1.56 15.19
C MET A 104 -11.19 -0.36 14.24
N TYR A 105 -10.08 -0.25 13.50
CA TYR A 105 -9.83 0.83 12.56
C TYR A 105 -10.10 0.36 11.13
N PHE A 106 -11.27 0.67 10.59
CA PHE A 106 -11.58 0.38 9.20
C PHE A 106 -10.85 1.35 8.29
N ARG A 107 -10.09 0.83 7.33
CA ARG A 107 -9.41 1.63 6.31
C ARG A 107 -10.19 1.67 5.00
N ALA A 108 -9.86 2.63 4.14
CA ALA A 108 -10.48 2.83 2.85
C ALA A 108 -10.32 1.62 1.92
N ALA A 109 -9.14 0.99 1.90
CA ALA A 109 -8.93 -0.28 1.23
C ALA A 109 -9.54 -1.44 2.03
N ALA A 110 -10.30 -2.29 1.34
CA ALA A 110 -10.68 -3.59 1.87
C ALA A 110 -9.42 -4.45 2.11
N CYS A 111 -9.40 -5.23 3.18
CA CYS A 111 -8.25 -6.07 3.50
C CYS A 111 -8.74 -7.36 4.15
N THR A 112 -8.13 -8.48 3.79
CA THR A 112 -8.46 -9.79 4.34
C THR A 112 -8.40 -9.79 5.87
N GLY A 113 -9.53 -10.13 6.48
CA GLY A 113 -9.67 -10.16 7.94
C GLY A 113 -9.53 -8.80 8.63
N ALA A 114 -9.47 -7.69 7.86
CA ALA A 114 -9.21 -6.34 8.34
C ALA A 114 -7.94 -6.25 9.23
N LEU A 115 -6.89 -6.96 8.80
CA LEU A 115 -5.58 -7.02 9.49
C LEU A 115 -4.60 -5.94 9.02
N TYR A 116 -4.91 -5.26 7.92
CA TYR A 116 -4.20 -4.10 7.37
C TYR A 116 -2.68 -4.25 7.35
N HIS A 117 -2.25 -5.28 6.62
CA HIS A 117 -0.83 -5.63 6.50
C HIS A 117 -0.10 -4.91 5.37
N ILE A 118 -0.83 -4.20 4.49
CA ILE A 118 -0.24 -3.37 3.43
C ILE A 118 0.12 -2.00 4.00
N GLU A 119 1.40 -1.65 3.85
CA GLU A 119 1.96 -0.36 4.22
C GLU A 119 2.23 0.44 2.95
N VAL A 120 1.96 1.75 3.02
CA VAL A 120 2.19 2.69 1.91
C VAL A 120 3.40 3.55 2.26
N TYR A 121 4.40 3.55 1.39
CA TYR A 121 5.53 4.44 1.44
C TYR A 121 5.48 5.41 0.25
N LEU A 122 6.00 6.60 0.44
CA LEU A 122 6.11 7.64 -0.56
C LEU A 122 7.58 7.99 -0.74
N VAL A 123 8.10 7.83 -1.96
CA VAL A 123 9.45 8.27 -2.33
C VAL A 123 9.31 9.42 -3.31
N CYS A 124 9.78 10.61 -2.96
CA CYS A 124 9.59 11.80 -3.78
C CYS A 124 10.82 12.68 -3.84
N GLY A 125 10.91 13.48 -4.90
CA GLY A 125 11.80 14.64 -4.96
C GLY A 125 11.21 15.82 -4.18
N ASP A 126 11.88 16.97 -4.27
CA ASP A 126 11.38 18.21 -3.67
C ASP A 126 10.08 18.67 -4.33
N MET A 127 9.06 18.90 -3.51
CA MET A 127 7.76 19.43 -3.93
C MET A 127 7.31 20.54 -2.95
N PRO A 128 6.43 21.46 -3.38
CA PRO A 128 5.87 22.47 -2.49
C PRO A 128 5.23 21.84 -1.24
N GLY A 129 5.81 22.14 -0.06
CA GLY A 129 5.33 21.63 1.22
C GLY A 129 5.80 20.22 1.61
N LEU A 130 6.64 19.56 0.78
CA LEU A 130 7.21 18.25 1.10
C LEU A 130 8.63 18.13 0.49
N PRO A 131 9.70 18.19 1.31
CA PRO A 131 11.06 18.03 0.79
C PRO A 131 11.30 16.60 0.28
N GLY A 132 12.33 16.42 -0.54
CA GLY A 132 12.73 15.12 -1.05
C GLY A 132 13.01 14.12 0.08
N GLY A 133 12.48 12.92 -0.05
CA GLY A 133 12.64 11.90 0.97
C GLY A 133 11.95 10.57 0.69
N VAL A 134 12.21 9.64 1.59
CA VAL A 134 11.45 8.39 1.75
C VAL A 134 10.57 8.55 2.97
N TYR A 135 9.27 8.42 2.78
CA TYR A 135 8.26 8.60 3.82
C TYR A 135 7.42 7.35 4.01
N HIS A 136 7.05 7.07 5.26
CA HIS A 136 6.01 6.08 5.59
C HIS A 136 4.70 6.79 5.93
N PHE A 137 3.58 6.33 5.38
CA PHE A 137 2.27 6.85 5.75
C PHE A 137 1.77 6.22 7.05
N GLY A 138 1.58 7.07 8.06
CA GLY A 138 0.94 6.75 9.33
C GLY A 138 -0.56 7.04 9.29
N PRO A 139 -1.43 6.03 9.07
CA PRO A 139 -2.88 6.26 9.02
C PRO A 139 -3.48 6.60 10.38
N GLN A 140 -2.85 6.21 11.49
CA GLN A 140 -3.34 6.47 12.86
C GLN A 140 -3.32 7.95 13.26
N ASP A 141 -2.41 8.72 12.68
CA ASP A 141 -2.16 10.13 12.98
C ASP A 141 -2.19 11.01 11.73
N PHE A 142 -2.56 10.42 10.59
CA PHE A 142 -2.68 11.06 9.28
C PHE A 142 -1.44 11.92 8.93
N ALA A 143 -0.27 11.28 8.97
CA ALA A 143 1.01 11.95 8.77
C ALA A 143 1.99 11.10 7.95
N LEU A 144 2.98 11.75 7.36
CA LEU A 144 4.13 11.13 6.72
C LEU A 144 5.32 11.14 7.68
N ARG A 145 5.91 9.97 7.94
CA ARG A 145 7.13 9.82 8.74
C ARG A 145 8.34 9.79 7.83
N ARG A 146 9.23 10.78 7.93
CA ARG A 146 10.44 10.87 7.09
C ARG A 146 11.45 9.83 7.56
N LEU A 147 11.68 8.82 6.75
CA LEU A 147 12.65 7.74 7.00
C LEU A 147 14.04 8.11 6.51
N ARG A 148 14.11 8.82 5.37
CA ARG A 148 15.36 9.26 4.75
C ARG A 148 15.17 10.63 4.12
N GLU A 149 16.20 11.46 4.25
CA GLU A 149 16.31 12.77 3.59
C GLU A 149 17.04 12.64 2.26
N GLY A 150 16.51 13.28 1.22
CA GLY A 150 17.07 13.31 -0.13
C GLY A 150 16.19 12.58 -1.15
N ASP A 151 16.49 12.77 -2.43
CA ASP A 151 15.75 12.14 -3.51
C ASP A 151 16.29 10.73 -3.80
N TYR A 152 15.54 9.70 -3.37
CA TYR A 152 15.88 8.29 -3.58
C TYR A 152 15.17 7.67 -4.78
N ARG A 153 14.44 8.44 -5.59
CA ARG A 153 13.72 7.89 -6.76
C ARG A 153 14.66 7.23 -7.76
N GLY A 154 15.90 7.72 -7.88
CA GLY A 154 16.93 7.12 -8.74
C GLY A 154 17.21 5.64 -8.45
N LEU A 155 17.17 5.22 -7.18
CA LEU A 155 17.32 3.81 -6.82
C LEU A 155 16.15 2.95 -7.30
N LEU A 156 14.92 3.50 -7.26
CA LEU A 156 13.74 2.81 -7.76
C LEU A 156 13.79 2.70 -9.29
N VAL A 157 14.26 3.74 -9.98
CA VAL A 157 14.48 3.74 -11.44
C VAL A 157 15.47 2.66 -11.82
N GLU A 158 16.61 2.57 -11.13
CA GLU A 158 17.61 1.53 -11.36
C GLU A 158 17.05 0.12 -11.10
N ALA A 159 16.37 -0.08 -9.97
CA ALA A 159 15.75 -1.35 -9.62
C ALA A 159 14.67 -1.80 -10.62
N ALA A 160 13.99 -0.84 -11.29
CA ALA A 160 13.00 -1.10 -12.33
C ALA A 160 13.61 -1.16 -13.75
N GLY A 161 14.94 -1.24 -13.89
CA GLY A 161 15.61 -1.37 -15.19
C GLY A 161 15.57 -0.10 -16.05
N GLY A 162 15.49 1.08 -15.43
CA GLY A 162 15.46 2.36 -16.13
C GLY A 162 14.10 2.75 -16.70
N GLU A 163 13.00 2.22 -16.14
CA GLU A 163 11.64 2.46 -16.65
C GLU A 163 11.32 3.96 -16.79
N PRO A 164 11.08 4.48 -18.01
CA PRO A 164 10.94 5.92 -18.24
C PRO A 164 9.79 6.58 -17.47
N SER A 165 8.67 5.87 -17.28
CA SER A 165 7.54 6.41 -16.52
C SER A 165 7.88 6.64 -15.04
N LEU A 166 8.84 5.90 -14.49
CA LEU A 166 9.34 6.07 -13.14
C LEU A 166 10.36 7.21 -13.05
N ALA A 167 11.25 7.34 -14.04
CA ALA A 167 12.26 8.39 -14.10
C ALA A 167 11.65 9.80 -14.16
N GLY A 168 10.50 9.95 -14.83
CA GLY A 168 9.76 11.20 -14.90
C GLY A 168 8.80 11.47 -13.74
N ALA A 169 8.55 10.50 -12.84
CA ALA A 169 7.53 10.61 -11.81
C ALA A 169 8.03 11.45 -10.61
N PRO A 170 7.36 12.56 -10.23
CA PRO A 170 7.78 13.41 -9.11
C PRO A 170 7.69 12.69 -7.75
N ALA A 171 6.83 11.68 -7.67
CA ALA A 171 6.59 10.88 -6.49
C ALA A 171 6.25 9.43 -6.89
N VAL A 172 6.64 8.48 -6.04
CA VAL A 172 6.44 7.05 -6.24
C VAL A 172 5.85 6.46 -4.96
N PHE A 173 4.70 5.80 -5.09
CA PHE A 173 4.15 4.99 -4.00
C PHE A 173 4.74 3.59 -4.04
N VAL A 174 5.26 3.13 -2.91
CA VAL A 174 5.75 1.75 -2.73
C VAL A 174 4.82 1.04 -1.74
N LEU A 175 4.21 -0.05 -2.19
CA LEU A 175 3.34 -0.89 -1.36
C LEU A 175 4.14 -2.08 -0.85
N THR A 176 4.14 -2.27 0.46
CA THR A 176 4.84 -3.40 1.10
C THR A 176 3.89 -4.17 2.00
N SER A 177 4.19 -5.45 2.27
CA SER A 177 3.41 -6.28 3.17
C SER A 177 4.20 -6.58 4.44
N VAL A 178 3.64 -6.24 5.60
CA VAL A 178 4.08 -6.80 6.89
C VAL A 178 3.46 -8.19 7.02
N PHE A 179 4.07 -9.19 6.39
CA PHE A 179 3.47 -10.54 6.24
C PHE A 179 2.95 -11.13 7.55
N TRP A 180 3.66 -10.93 8.66
CA TRP A 180 3.23 -11.41 9.98
C TRP A 180 1.81 -10.96 10.36
N ARG A 181 1.40 -9.73 10.00
CA ARG A 181 0.05 -9.22 10.30
C ARG A 181 -1.06 -10.07 9.69
N ASN A 182 -0.84 -10.60 8.50
CA ASN A 182 -1.83 -11.46 7.83
C ASN A 182 -1.62 -12.94 8.19
N ALA A 183 -0.36 -13.38 8.24
CA ALA A 183 0.01 -14.76 8.52
C ALA A 183 -0.40 -15.22 9.93
N TRP A 184 -0.48 -14.30 10.89
CA TRP A 184 -1.04 -14.56 12.23
C TRP A 184 -2.41 -15.24 12.20
N LYS A 185 -3.25 -14.91 11.20
CA LYS A 185 -4.58 -15.51 11.02
C LYS A 185 -4.67 -16.47 9.84
N TYR A 186 -3.93 -16.19 8.76
CA TYR A 186 -4.09 -16.89 7.48
C TYR A 186 -2.89 -17.76 7.09
N GLN A 187 -1.89 -17.86 7.96
CA GLN A 187 -0.70 -18.70 7.79
C GLN A 187 -0.07 -18.48 6.40
N GLU A 188 0.23 -19.55 5.67
CA GLU A 188 0.86 -19.52 4.34
C GLU A 188 0.03 -18.76 3.29
N ARG A 189 -1.30 -18.67 3.46
CA ARG A 189 -2.18 -17.94 2.53
C ARG A 189 -1.94 -16.43 2.55
N ALA A 190 -1.24 -15.92 3.56
CA ALA A 190 -0.88 -14.50 3.65
C ALA A 190 -0.18 -13.97 2.40
N TYR A 191 0.59 -14.82 1.70
CA TYR A 191 1.26 -14.42 0.46
C TYR A 191 0.28 -14.26 -0.72
N ARG A 192 -0.88 -14.92 -0.75
CA ARG A 192 -1.94 -14.60 -1.73
C ARG A 192 -2.57 -13.26 -1.40
N HIS A 193 -2.86 -13.08 -0.12
CA HIS A 193 -3.55 -11.91 0.37
C HIS A 193 -2.74 -10.63 0.16
N SER A 194 -1.40 -10.70 0.17
CA SER A 194 -0.57 -9.54 -0.18
C SER A 194 -0.85 -8.99 -1.57
N PHE A 195 -1.10 -9.84 -2.57
CA PHE A 195 -1.44 -9.37 -3.91
C PHE A 195 -2.88 -8.83 -3.98
N TRP A 196 -3.84 -9.52 -3.37
CA TRP A 196 -5.24 -9.06 -3.36
C TRP A 196 -5.40 -7.74 -2.62
N ASP A 197 -4.87 -7.66 -1.41
CA ASP A 197 -5.01 -6.49 -0.55
C ASP A 197 -4.19 -5.31 -1.13
N SER A 198 -2.99 -5.54 -1.70
CA SER A 198 -2.28 -4.49 -2.45
C SER A 198 -3.06 -4.03 -3.69
N GLY A 199 -3.76 -4.94 -4.36
CA GLY A 199 -4.62 -4.63 -5.50
C GLY A 199 -5.77 -3.68 -5.14
N THR A 200 -6.34 -3.80 -3.94
CA THR A 200 -7.37 -2.86 -3.47
C THR A 200 -6.81 -1.46 -3.20
N VAL A 201 -5.64 -1.37 -2.57
CA VAL A 201 -4.93 -0.09 -2.34
C VAL A 201 -4.57 0.55 -3.68
N LEU A 202 -4.08 -0.24 -4.63
CA LEU A 202 -3.73 0.21 -5.98
C LEU A 202 -4.95 0.72 -6.76
N ALA A 203 -6.07 -0.01 -6.72
CA ALA A 203 -7.31 0.42 -7.36
C ALA A 203 -7.78 1.78 -6.81
N ASN A 204 -7.74 1.97 -5.48
CA ASN A 204 -8.09 3.23 -4.86
C ASN A 204 -7.13 4.36 -5.24
N LEU A 205 -5.82 4.11 -5.31
CA LEU A 205 -4.83 5.08 -5.78
C LEU A 205 -5.13 5.52 -7.22
N LEU A 206 -5.36 4.56 -8.13
CA LEU A 206 -5.64 4.84 -9.54
C LEU A 206 -6.95 5.64 -9.71
N SER A 207 -8.03 5.24 -9.02
CA SER A 207 -9.30 5.96 -9.09
C SER A 207 -9.21 7.37 -8.50
N THR A 208 -8.57 7.51 -7.34
CA THR A 208 -8.41 8.84 -6.72
C THR A 208 -7.52 9.74 -7.58
N GLY A 209 -6.44 9.18 -8.15
CA GLY A 209 -5.57 9.88 -9.10
C GLY A 209 -6.32 10.35 -10.34
N SER A 210 -7.18 9.50 -10.91
CA SER A 210 -8.05 9.89 -12.04
C SER A 210 -8.97 11.07 -11.65
N GLY A 211 -9.53 11.06 -10.44
CA GLY A 211 -10.35 12.17 -9.93
C GLY A 211 -9.56 13.48 -9.83
N TYR A 212 -8.29 13.42 -9.41
CA TYR A 212 -7.39 14.58 -9.36
C TYR A 212 -6.71 14.91 -10.70
N ARG A 213 -7.02 14.16 -11.77
CA ARG A 213 -6.37 14.28 -13.08
C ARG A 213 -4.85 14.13 -13.03
N LEU A 214 -4.39 13.23 -12.18
CA LEU A 214 -2.98 12.86 -12.04
C LEU A 214 -2.67 11.62 -12.89
N ALA A 215 -1.56 11.66 -13.62
CA ALA A 215 -1.06 10.49 -14.32
C ALA A 215 -0.42 9.52 -13.30
N ILE A 216 -1.05 8.36 -13.10
CA ILE A 216 -0.51 7.28 -12.25
C ILE A 216 -0.20 6.07 -13.12
N ARG A 217 1.01 5.51 -12.97
CA ARG A 217 1.47 4.32 -13.68
C ARG A 217 1.85 3.24 -12.66
N VAL A 218 1.46 2.01 -12.96
CA VAL A 218 1.77 0.84 -12.13
C VAL A 218 3.05 0.22 -12.65
N ILE A 219 4.04 0.05 -11.76
CA ILE A 219 5.27 -0.69 -12.03
C ILE A 219 5.22 -1.98 -11.19
N SER A 220 5.21 -3.13 -11.85
CA SER A 220 5.16 -4.45 -11.21
C SER A 220 6.46 -5.24 -11.35
N SER A 221 7.42 -4.73 -12.13
CA SER A 221 8.68 -5.40 -12.42
C SER A 221 9.82 -4.55 -11.91
N PHE A 222 10.43 -4.98 -10.81
CA PHE A 222 11.61 -4.37 -10.21
C PHE A 222 12.37 -5.44 -9.43
N ILE A 223 13.64 -5.20 -9.14
CA ILE A 223 14.42 -6.06 -8.25
C ILE A 223 14.03 -5.74 -6.81
N ASP A 224 13.50 -6.72 -6.07
CA ASP A 224 12.97 -6.52 -4.72
C ASP A 224 14.04 -6.09 -3.71
N GLU A 225 15.24 -6.69 -3.77
CA GLU A 225 16.29 -6.48 -2.76
C GLU A 225 16.74 -5.01 -2.64
N PRO A 226 17.04 -4.27 -3.73
CA PRO A 226 17.35 -2.84 -3.64
C PRO A 226 16.18 -1.94 -3.18
N VAL A 227 14.94 -2.39 -3.32
CA VAL A 227 13.74 -1.62 -2.94
C VAL A 227 13.42 -1.77 -1.44
N ASN A 228 13.77 -2.90 -0.83
CA ASN A 228 13.53 -3.22 0.58
C ASN A 228 14.53 -2.57 1.53
#